data_AF-A0A351ATS7-F1
#
_entry.id   AF-A0A351ATS7-F1
#
_cell.length_a   1.000
_cell.length_b   1.000
_cell.length_c   1.000
_cell.angle_alpha   90.00
_cell.angle_beta   90.00
_cell.angle_gamma   90.00
#
_symmetry.space_group_name_H-M   'P 1'
#
loop_
_entity.id
_entity.type
_entity.pdbx_description
1 polymer ?
#
loop_
_entity_poly.entity_id
_entity_poly.type
_entity_poly.pdbx_seq_one_letter_code
_entity_poly.pdbx_strand_id
1 'polypeptide(L)'
;MRRNRRHLAALIAAVFCLCAVFASFAAAEGVPTPDGHLQTDEDKLFEFWSQPAGGTGLTNGEAVYAFDFPWAEANPGMEYFYSGSTEYGGDYDTNLVMWEQGGGIEEISVFRLRWDLLFSAHDIENDEWACGCIAQYAPDLFGELDLSGTTTHAVNSEGGSTHISALNLNDCANLTAVAFTDQAFCREFSALNCPQLNSIDARRCDYRRINVQPKDYSSSVELYSVGNGSVGLYGRDGSYTAEASGAGFVGWFSNGLCVSTNPLLNIAEGIRAAACFAGDVNGDGAINITDSLLIMRCALEIGDELPLAAADADCNGAVGIPDALLTARVAMGI
;
A
#
# COMPACT_ATOMS: atom_id res chain seq x y z
N MET A 1 55.37 -12.89 -0.91
CA MET A 1 54.25 -12.53 -1.82
C MET A 1 53.26 -13.65 -2.17
N ARG A 2 53.59 -14.96 -2.08
CA ARG A 2 52.64 -16.05 -2.41
C ARG A 2 51.53 -16.34 -1.38
N ARG A 3 51.73 -15.99 -0.10
CA ARG A 3 50.79 -16.30 1.00
C ARG A 3 49.53 -15.41 0.98
N ASN A 4 49.66 -14.12 0.63
CA ASN A 4 48.51 -13.20 0.54
C ASN A 4 47.56 -13.50 -0.63
N ARG A 5 48.05 -14.10 -1.72
CA ARG A 5 47.19 -14.46 -2.88
C ARG A 5 46.20 -15.58 -2.57
N ARG A 6 46.55 -16.51 -1.67
CA ARG A 6 45.65 -17.61 -1.26
C ARG A 6 44.51 -17.11 -0.38
N HIS A 7 44.80 -16.16 0.52
CA HIS A 7 43.78 -15.54 1.35
C HIS A 7 42.85 -14.63 0.54
N LEU A 8 43.39 -13.89 -0.44
CA LEU A 8 42.57 -13.06 -1.32
C LEU A 8 41.66 -13.89 -2.24
N ALA A 9 42.16 -15.00 -2.79
CA ALA A 9 41.34 -15.91 -3.60
C ALA A 9 40.24 -16.60 -2.78
N ALA A 10 40.53 -16.98 -1.54
CA ALA A 10 39.53 -17.55 -0.63
C ALA A 10 38.46 -16.51 -0.24
N LEU A 11 38.84 -15.25 -0.07
CA LEU A 11 37.92 -14.16 0.27
C LEU A 11 37.00 -13.81 -0.92
N ILE A 12 37.55 -13.79 -2.14
CA ILE A 12 36.77 -13.59 -3.37
C ILE A 12 35.81 -14.76 -3.61
N ALA A 13 36.25 -16.00 -3.41
CA ALA A 13 35.38 -17.17 -3.51
C ALA A 13 34.27 -17.17 -2.43
N ALA A 14 34.58 -16.76 -1.20
CA ALA A 14 33.60 -16.62 -0.14
C ALA A 14 32.56 -15.51 -0.43
N VAL A 15 32.99 -14.38 -1.01
CA VAL A 15 32.09 -13.30 -1.44
C VAL A 15 31.22 -13.75 -2.62
N PHE A 16 31.78 -14.48 -3.61
CA PHE A 16 30.99 -15.04 -4.70
C PHE A 16 30.01 -16.12 -4.23
N CYS A 17 30.38 -16.96 -3.25
CA CYS A 17 29.45 -17.90 -2.61
C CYS A 17 28.38 -17.17 -1.80
N LEU A 18 28.70 -16.07 -1.11
CA LEU A 18 27.71 -15.25 -0.42
C LEU A 18 26.75 -14.59 -1.42
N CYS A 19 27.26 -14.00 -2.50
CA CYS A 19 26.44 -13.42 -3.56
C CYS A 19 25.59 -14.47 -4.29
N ALA A 20 26.09 -15.70 -4.46
CA ALA A 20 25.31 -16.80 -5.01
C ALA A 20 24.21 -17.27 -4.03
N VAL A 21 24.50 -17.28 -2.72
CA VAL A 21 23.51 -17.59 -1.67
C VAL A 21 22.41 -16.51 -1.64
N PHE A 22 22.75 -15.23 -1.73
CA PHE A 22 21.76 -14.14 -1.81
C PHE A 22 21.00 -14.12 -3.14
N ALA A 23 21.63 -14.50 -4.26
CA ALA A 23 20.94 -14.67 -5.54
C ALA A 23 19.98 -15.87 -5.52
N SER A 24 20.29 -16.93 -4.76
CA SER A 24 19.39 -18.08 -4.55
C SER A 24 18.29 -17.85 -3.50
N PHE A 25 18.31 -16.72 -2.76
CA PHE A 25 17.17 -16.25 -1.99
C PHE A 25 16.26 -15.31 -2.80
N ALA A 26 16.66 -14.92 -4.02
CA ALA A 26 15.88 -14.05 -4.90
C ALA A 26 14.91 -14.81 -5.82
N ALA A 27 14.76 -16.12 -5.62
CA ALA A 27 13.65 -16.90 -6.11
C ALA A 27 13.21 -17.78 -4.94
N ALA A 28 12.37 -17.23 -4.06
CA ALA A 28 11.55 -18.07 -3.21
C ALA A 28 10.54 -18.77 -4.12
N GLU A 29 10.98 -19.79 -4.87
CA GLU A 29 10.08 -20.82 -5.36
C GLU A 29 9.61 -21.56 -4.11
N GLY A 30 8.56 -21.02 -3.48
CA GLY A 30 7.90 -21.62 -2.34
C GLY A 30 7.42 -23.03 -2.70
N VAL A 31 7.20 -23.85 -1.68
CA VAL A 31 6.59 -25.17 -1.91
C VAL A 31 5.18 -24.93 -2.46
N PRO A 32 4.86 -25.41 -3.67
CA PRO A 32 3.52 -25.30 -4.19
C PRO A 32 2.57 -26.13 -3.33
N THR A 33 1.40 -25.61 -3.00
CA THR A 33 0.29 -26.38 -2.44
C THR A 33 -0.20 -27.36 -3.51
N PRO A 34 -0.99 -28.38 -3.16
CA PRO A 34 -1.46 -29.39 -4.13
C PRO A 34 -2.20 -28.85 -5.37
N ASP A 35 -2.56 -27.56 -5.39
CA ASP A 35 -3.25 -26.80 -6.45
C ASP A 35 -2.31 -25.97 -7.32
N GLY A 36 -1.03 -25.86 -6.95
CA GLY A 36 -0.07 -24.99 -7.63
C GLY A 36 0.08 -23.58 -7.04
N HIS A 37 -0.59 -23.24 -5.93
CA HIS A 37 -0.37 -21.98 -5.21
C HIS A 37 0.92 -22.01 -4.41
N LEU A 38 1.59 -20.87 -4.17
CA LEU A 38 2.65 -20.84 -3.17
C LEU A 38 2.04 -20.82 -1.77
N GLN A 39 2.54 -21.66 -0.86
CA GLN A 39 2.10 -21.67 0.55
C GLN A 39 2.13 -20.25 1.19
N THR A 40 3.08 -19.41 0.78
CA THR A 40 3.21 -18.03 1.24
C THR A 40 1.99 -17.16 0.91
N ASP A 41 1.35 -17.38 -0.24
CA ASP A 41 0.17 -16.62 -0.65
C ASP A 41 -1.01 -16.99 0.26
N GLU A 42 -1.22 -18.28 0.49
CA GLU A 42 -2.26 -18.80 1.39
C GLU A 42 -2.04 -18.33 2.83
N ASP A 43 -0.81 -18.39 3.33
CA ASP A 43 -0.47 -17.99 4.70
C ASP A 43 -0.75 -16.49 4.93
N LYS A 44 -0.35 -15.62 3.99
CA LYS A 44 -0.55 -14.17 4.07
C LYS A 44 -2.03 -13.79 4.01
N LEU A 45 -2.79 -14.44 3.13
CA LEU A 45 -4.23 -14.23 3.06
C LEU A 45 -4.93 -14.74 4.32
N PHE A 46 -4.59 -15.93 4.81
CA PHE A 46 -5.16 -16.47 6.03
C PHE A 46 -4.87 -15.58 7.25
N GLU A 47 -3.65 -15.04 7.35
CA GLU A 47 -3.28 -14.07 8.38
C GLU A 47 -4.17 -12.84 8.32
N PHE A 48 -4.35 -12.24 7.14
CA PHE A 48 -5.22 -11.08 6.94
C PHE A 48 -6.69 -11.37 7.27
N TRP A 49 -7.22 -12.51 6.84
CA TRP A 49 -8.60 -12.90 7.12
C TRP A 49 -8.85 -13.19 8.60
N SER A 50 -7.83 -13.62 9.33
CA SER A 50 -7.89 -13.87 10.76
C SER A 50 -7.79 -12.61 11.61
N GLN A 51 -7.48 -11.44 11.01
CA GLN A 51 -7.42 -10.18 11.76
C GLN A 51 -8.81 -9.77 12.24
N PRO A 52 -8.93 -9.09 13.40
CA PRO A 52 -10.22 -8.60 13.89
C PRO A 52 -10.85 -7.57 12.93
N ALA A 53 -12.11 -7.76 12.58
CA ALA A 53 -12.92 -6.80 11.82
C ALA A 53 -13.43 -5.67 12.72
N GLY A 54 -12.50 -4.89 13.27
CA GLY A 54 -12.78 -3.78 14.16
C GLY A 54 -13.46 -4.23 15.47
N GLY A 55 -14.51 -3.50 15.88
CA GLY A 55 -15.23 -3.72 17.15
C GLY A 55 -16.38 -4.75 17.08
N THR A 56 -16.50 -5.50 15.98
CA THR A 56 -17.63 -6.41 15.74
C THR A 56 -17.56 -7.71 16.53
N GLY A 57 -16.37 -8.09 17.02
CA GLY A 57 -16.11 -9.40 17.61
C GLY A 57 -15.93 -10.53 16.58
N LEU A 58 -15.91 -10.19 15.29
CA LEU A 58 -15.63 -11.09 14.17
C LEU A 58 -14.22 -10.84 13.64
N THR A 59 -13.68 -11.82 12.92
CA THR A 59 -12.52 -11.65 12.03
C THR A 59 -12.92 -11.04 10.68
N ASN A 60 -11.97 -10.53 9.89
CA ASN A 60 -12.21 -10.05 8.53
C ASN A 60 -12.91 -11.11 7.67
N GLY A 61 -12.46 -12.37 7.77
CA GLY A 61 -13.07 -13.50 7.08
C GLY A 61 -14.52 -13.75 7.54
N GLU A 62 -14.76 -13.80 8.85
CA GLU A 62 -16.12 -13.99 9.37
C GLU A 62 -17.05 -12.81 9.07
N ALA A 63 -16.57 -11.56 9.13
CA ALA A 63 -17.35 -10.37 8.84
C ALA A 63 -17.81 -10.32 7.38
N VAL A 64 -16.95 -10.81 6.48
CA VAL A 64 -17.27 -11.04 5.09
C VAL A 64 -18.43 -12.05 4.94
N TYR A 65 -18.40 -13.17 5.66
CA TYR A 65 -19.45 -14.20 5.60
C TYR A 65 -20.72 -13.87 6.38
N ALA A 66 -20.64 -13.00 7.39
CA ALA A 66 -21.76 -12.61 8.25
C ALA A 66 -22.71 -11.61 7.59
N PHE A 67 -22.48 -11.22 6.34
CA PHE A 67 -23.30 -10.26 5.62
C PHE A 67 -24.64 -10.90 5.19
N ASP A 68 -25.73 -10.48 5.81
CA ASP A 68 -27.09 -10.91 5.51
C ASP A 68 -27.68 -10.04 4.38
N PHE A 69 -28.03 -10.63 3.24
CA PHE A 69 -28.53 -9.89 2.08
C PHE A 69 -30.05 -9.62 2.21
N PRO A 70 -30.50 -8.35 2.31
CA PRO A 70 -31.90 -8.03 2.61
C PRO A 70 -32.93 -8.43 1.53
N TRP A 71 -32.51 -8.86 0.34
CA TRP A 71 -33.38 -9.07 -0.82
C TRP A 71 -33.76 -10.53 -1.08
N ALA A 72 -33.15 -11.49 -0.38
CA ALA A 72 -33.50 -12.92 -0.47
C ALA A 72 -34.96 -13.18 -0.05
N GLU A 73 -35.50 -12.39 0.88
CA GLU A 73 -36.89 -12.49 1.35
C GLU A 73 -37.92 -11.94 0.35
N ALA A 74 -37.52 -11.12 -0.63
CA ALA A 74 -38.44 -10.36 -1.50
C ALA A 74 -38.87 -11.09 -2.78
N ASN A 75 -38.18 -12.15 -3.23
CA ASN A 75 -38.59 -12.95 -4.40
C ASN A 75 -38.45 -14.47 -4.15
N PRO A 76 -39.43 -15.11 -3.50
CA PRO A 76 -39.38 -16.53 -3.10
C PRO A 76 -39.50 -17.55 -4.26
N GLY A 77 -39.42 -17.12 -5.52
CA GLY A 77 -39.54 -17.97 -6.72
C GLY A 77 -38.37 -17.90 -7.70
N MET A 78 -37.32 -17.15 -7.37
CA MET A 78 -36.05 -17.14 -8.11
C MET A 78 -35.11 -18.14 -7.44
N GLU A 79 -34.55 -19.09 -8.19
CA GLU A 79 -33.37 -19.83 -7.73
C GLU A 79 -32.20 -18.84 -7.70
N TYR A 80 -31.91 -18.32 -6.51
CA TYR A 80 -30.69 -17.57 -6.28
C TYR A 80 -29.53 -18.56 -6.27
N PHE A 81 -28.81 -18.65 -7.38
CA PHE A 81 -27.52 -19.30 -7.40
C PHE A 81 -26.53 -18.43 -6.65
N TYR A 82 -26.28 -18.80 -5.40
CA TYR A 82 -25.15 -18.29 -4.64
C TYR A 82 -23.88 -18.92 -5.21
N SER A 83 -23.14 -18.20 -6.03
CA SER A 83 -21.75 -18.56 -6.33
C SER A 83 -20.84 -17.91 -5.28
N GLY A 84 -20.86 -18.41 -4.06
CA GLY A 84 -19.69 -18.33 -3.18
C GLY A 84 -18.82 -19.53 -3.53
N SER A 85 -17.67 -19.30 -4.15
CA SER A 85 -16.83 -20.38 -4.65
C SER A 85 -15.69 -20.66 -3.67
N THR A 86 -15.64 -21.90 -3.18
CA THR A 86 -14.47 -22.53 -2.60
C THR A 86 -14.41 -23.93 -3.21
N GLU A 87 -13.49 -24.17 -4.15
CA GLU A 87 -12.62 -25.36 -4.19
C GLU A 87 -11.65 -25.33 -5.39
N TYR A 88 -10.39 -25.70 -5.09
CA TYR A 88 -9.53 -26.61 -5.85
C TYR A 88 -10.09 -27.06 -7.22
N GLY A 89 -9.59 -26.46 -8.30
CA GLY A 89 -9.63 -27.00 -9.65
C GLY A 89 -10.96 -26.98 -10.42
N GLY A 90 -11.07 -26.05 -11.38
CA GLY A 90 -11.81 -26.24 -12.65
C GLY A 90 -13.01 -25.33 -12.92
N ASP A 91 -12.78 -24.39 -13.84
CA ASP A 91 -13.69 -23.67 -14.76
C ASP A 91 -14.98 -22.96 -14.26
N TYR A 92 -15.01 -21.66 -14.62
CA TYR A 92 -16.03 -20.60 -14.50
C TYR A 92 -15.98 -19.71 -13.25
N ASP A 93 -15.60 -18.45 -13.53
CA ASP A 93 -14.97 -17.46 -12.66
C ASP A 93 -15.95 -16.67 -11.77
N THR A 94 -15.81 -16.81 -10.45
CA THR A 94 -16.16 -15.79 -9.45
C THR A 94 -15.28 -15.93 -8.22
N ASN A 95 -14.44 -14.91 -7.92
CA ASN A 95 -14.03 -14.52 -6.56
C ASN A 95 -13.48 -13.06 -6.57
N LEU A 96 -13.73 -12.13 -5.62
CA LEU A 96 -13.44 -12.20 -4.18
C LEU A 96 -11.93 -12.39 -3.92
N VAL A 97 -11.09 -11.38 -4.11
CA VAL A 97 -9.64 -11.63 -4.36
C VAL A 97 -9.50 -12.54 -5.60
N MET A 98 -9.29 -11.95 -6.77
CA MET A 98 -9.11 -12.71 -8.00
C MET A 98 -7.69 -13.32 -8.07
N TRP A 99 -7.47 -14.54 -7.58
CA TRP A 99 -6.26 -15.28 -8.01
C TRP A 99 -6.63 -16.03 -9.31
N GLU A 100 -6.24 -15.50 -10.48
CA GLU A 100 -6.55 -16.08 -11.79
C GLU A 100 -5.43 -17.07 -12.18
N GLN A 101 -5.66 -18.38 -12.07
CA GLN A 101 -4.86 -19.36 -12.81
C GLN A 101 -5.62 -19.64 -14.11
N GLY A 102 -5.34 -18.83 -15.13
CA GLY A 102 -6.07 -18.85 -16.39
C GLY A 102 -6.11 -20.24 -17.03
N GLY A 103 -7.33 -20.75 -17.22
CA GLY A 103 -7.63 -21.76 -18.22
C GLY A 103 -7.20 -21.23 -19.59
N GLY A 104 -5.99 -21.61 -20.02
CA GLY A 104 -5.48 -21.33 -21.36
C GLY A 104 -4.87 -19.95 -21.59
N ILE A 105 -4.29 -19.29 -20.58
CA ILE A 105 -3.25 -18.24 -20.72
C ILE A 105 -2.63 -18.02 -19.33
N GLU A 106 -1.31 -17.83 -19.27
CA GLU A 106 -0.45 -17.83 -18.07
C GLU A 106 -1.01 -17.02 -16.86
N GLU A 107 -1.13 -17.72 -15.71
CA GLU A 107 -1.24 -17.28 -14.30
C GLU A 107 -1.11 -15.76 -13.99
N ILE A 108 -2.21 -15.12 -13.55
CA ILE A 108 -2.25 -13.73 -13.05
C ILE A 108 -2.93 -13.66 -11.67
N SER A 109 -2.17 -13.46 -10.59
CA SER A 109 -2.70 -13.33 -9.22
C SER A 109 -3.11 -11.88 -8.87
N VAL A 110 -4.38 -11.51 -9.01
CA VAL A 110 -4.89 -10.14 -8.76
C VAL A 110 -5.64 -10.01 -7.42
N PHE A 111 -5.05 -9.31 -6.46
CA PHE A 111 -5.78 -8.94 -5.24
C PHE A 111 -6.77 -7.80 -5.51
N ARG A 112 -8.08 -8.10 -5.46
CA ARG A 112 -9.15 -7.11 -5.66
C ARG A 112 -10.07 -7.05 -4.44
N LEU A 113 -10.24 -5.84 -3.88
CA LEU A 113 -11.19 -5.54 -2.81
C LEU A 113 -12.55 -5.12 -3.39
N ARG A 114 -13.24 -6.05 -4.04
CA ARG A 114 -14.56 -5.80 -4.61
C ARG A 114 -15.39 -7.09 -4.59
N TRP A 115 -16.66 -6.94 -4.24
CA TRP A 115 -17.65 -8.01 -4.30
C TRP A 115 -18.73 -7.63 -5.30
N ASP A 116 -18.94 -8.50 -6.29
CA ASP A 116 -20.05 -8.38 -7.23
C ASP A 116 -21.04 -9.51 -6.95
N LEU A 117 -22.27 -9.18 -6.56
CA LEU A 117 -23.34 -10.16 -6.49
C LEU A 117 -23.92 -10.36 -7.89
N LEU A 118 -23.57 -11.49 -8.48
CA LEU A 118 -24.07 -11.95 -9.76
C LEU A 118 -25.22 -12.92 -9.51
N PHE A 119 -26.28 -12.81 -10.30
CA PHE A 119 -27.29 -13.86 -10.38
C PHE A 119 -27.40 -14.32 -11.83
N SER A 120 -27.62 -15.61 -11.99
CA SER A 120 -28.07 -16.23 -13.22
C SER A 120 -29.54 -16.61 -13.04
N ALA A 121 -30.43 -16.00 -13.79
CA ALA A 121 -31.80 -16.48 -13.93
C ALA A 121 -31.88 -17.38 -15.16
N HIS A 122 -32.30 -18.63 -14.98
CA HIS A 122 -32.62 -19.53 -16.08
C HIS A 122 -34.12 -19.42 -16.38
N ASP A 123 -34.46 -18.93 -17.56
CA ASP A 123 -35.80 -19.03 -18.10
C ASP A 123 -36.02 -20.45 -18.63
N ILE A 124 -36.66 -21.28 -17.79
CA ILE A 124 -36.93 -22.70 -18.05
C ILE A 124 -37.82 -22.90 -19.29
N GLU A 125 -38.69 -21.94 -19.62
CA GLU A 125 -39.61 -22.06 -20.77
C GLU A 125 -38.89 -21.82 -22.11
N ASN A 126 -37.88 -20.94 -22.11
CA ASN A 126 -37.14 -20.55 -23.31
C ASN A 126 -35.72 -21.14 -23.37
N ASP A 127 -35.29 -21.85 -22.34
CA ASP A 127 -33.92 -22.35 -22.13
C ASP A 127 -32.86 -21.24 -22.25
N GLU A 128 -33.18 -20.06 -21.72
CA GLU A 128 -32.35 -18.86 -21.83
C GLU A 128 -31.76 -18.49 -20.47
N TRP A 129 -30.46 -18.16 -20.45
CA TRP A 129 -29.75 -17.74 -19.25
C TRP A 129 -29.56 -16.23 -19.26
N ALA A 130 -30.15 -15.53 -18.28
CA ALA A 130 -29.91 -14.12 -18.04
C ALA A 130 -28.92 -13.98 -16.87
N CYS A 131 -27.71 -13.51 -17.16
CA CYS A 131 -26.73 -13.14 -16.14
C CYS A 131 -26.75 -11.63 -15.93
N GLY A 132 -26.87 -11.18 -14.67
CA GLY A 132 -26.82 -9.77 -14.31
C GLY A 132 -26.14 -9.53 -12.97
N CYS A 133 -25.55 -8.35 -12.78
CA CYS A 133 -25.11 -7.89 -11.45
C CYS A 133 -26.25 -7.09 -10.82
N ILE A 134 -26.64 -7.42 -9.58
CA ILE A 134 -27.68 -6.67 -8.86
C ILE A 134 -27.07 -5.71 -7.84
N ALA A 135 -25.94 -6.07 -7.25
CA ALA A 135 -25.31 -5.26 -6.21
C ALA A 135 -23.78 -5.39 -6.24
N GLN A 136 -23.11 -4.26 -6.02
CA GLN A 136 -21.69 -4.20 -5.73
C GLN A 136 -21.54 -3.90 -4.25
N TYR A 137 -20.64 -4.60 -3.58
CA TYR A 137 -20.34 -4.39 -2.18
C TYR A 137 -18.83 -4.33 -1.97
N ALA A 138 -18.42 -3.52 -0.99
CA ALA A 138 -17.05 -3.45 -0.53
C ALA A 138 -17.07 -3.71 0.98
N PRO A 139 -16.57 -4.86 1.44
CA PRO A 139 -16.51 -5.15 2.87
C PRO A 139 -15.58 -4.15 3.55
N ASP A 140 -15.97 -3.74 4.75
CA ASP A 140 -15.11 -2.91 5.59
C ASP A 140 -14.09 -3.82 6.28
N LEU A 141 -12.90 -3.88 5.70
CA LEU A 141 -11.79 -4.72 6.17
C LEU A 141 -10.84 -3.91 7.05
N PHE A 142 -10.26 -4.55 8.06
CA PHE A 142 -9.47 -3.88 9.08
C PHE A 142 -8.04 -4.40 9.13
N GLY A 143 -7.14 -3.53 9.61
CA GLY A 143 -5.77 -3.89 9.95
C GLY A 143 -4.79 -3.78 8.78
N GLU A 144 -3.69 -4.53 8.82
CA GLU A 144 -2.62 -4.41 7.84
C GLU A 144 -2.77 -5.46 6.75
N LEU A 145 -2.80 -5.01 5.49
CA LEU A 145 -2.78 -5.90 4.33
C LEU A 145 -1.33 -6.13 3.91
N ASP A 146 -0.75 -7.23 4.40
CA ASP A 146 0.58 -7.69 4.03
C ASP A 146 0.50 -8.82 3.02
N LEU A 147 0.92 -8.53 1.78
CA LEU A 147 1.08 -9.51 0.71
C LEU A 147 2.54 -9.64 0.30
N SER A 148 3.48 -9.24 1.16
CA SER A 148 4.90 -9.31 0.82
C SER A 148 5.38 -10.73 0.55
N GLY A 149 6.26 -10.87 -0.44
CA GLY A 149 6.79 -12.15 -0.90
C GLY A 149 5.78 -13.08 -1.58
N THR A 150 4.54 -12.63 -1.78
CA THR A 150 3.52 -13.40 -2.49
C THR A 150 3.69 -13.28 -4.01
N THR A 151 3.00 -14.14 -4.75
CA THR A 151 2.98 -14.05 -6.22
C THR A 151 2.18 -12.87 -6.76
N THR A 152 1.57 -12.04 -5.91
CA THR A 152 0.61 -10.99 -6.29
C THR A 152 1.06 -10.19 -7.53
N HIS A 153 0.23 -10.23 -8.57
CA HIS A 153 0.36 -9.51 -9.84
C HIS A 153 -0.19 -8.09 -9.79
N ALA A 154 -1.34 -7.88 -9.14
CA ALA A 154 -1.91 -6.54 -9.03
C ALA A 154 -2.78 -6.38 -7.78
N VAL A 155 -2.90 -5.14 -7.28
CA VAL A 155 -3.80 -4.77 -6.19
C VAL A 155 -4.77 -3.70 -6.65
N ASN A 156 -6.07 -3.88 -6.37
CA ASN A 156 -7.11 -2.90 -6.71
C ASN A 156 -8.16 -2.76 -5.59
N SER A 157 -8.47 -1.53 -5.17
CA SER A 157 -9.46 -1.21 -4.14
C SER A 157 -10.77 -0.59 -4.65
N GLU A 158 -11.19 -0.92 -5.88
CA GLU A 158 -12.42 -0.42 -6.51
C GLU A 158 -13.65 -0.40 -5.58
N GLY A 159 -14.11 0.82 -5.22
CA GLY A 159 -15.51 1.06 -4.84
C GLY A 159 -15.84 1.10 -3.34
N GLY A 160 -14.88 1.07 -2.42
CA GLY A 160 -15.18 1.25 -1.00
C GLY A 160 -14.01 1.66 -0.13
N SER A 161 -14.32 2.39 0.95
CA SER A 161 -13.36 2.68 2.02
C SER A 161 -13.32 1.47 2.95
N THR A 162 -12.13 0.94 3.17
CA THR A 162 -11.84 -0.01 4.24
C THR A 162 -11.16 0.70 5.42
N HIS A 163 -11.02 0.03 6.55
CA HIS A 163 -10.14 0.41 7.65
C HIS A 163 -8.77 -0.29 7.58
N ILE A 164 -8.30 -0.63 6.37
CA ILE A 164 -6.93 -1.11 6.18
C ILE A 164 -5.95 0.01 6.52
N SER A 165 -5.06 -0.22 7.47
CA SER A 165 -4.13 0.77 8.02
C SER A 165 -2.80 0.85 7.28
N ALA A 166 -2.39 -0.24 6.63
CA ALA A 166 -1.15 -0.31 5.86
C ALA A 166 -1.27 -1.32 4.71
N LEU A 167 -0.54 -1.07 3.62
CA LEU A 167 -0.40 -1.95 2.46
C LEU A 167 1.08 -2.29 2.25
N ASN A 168 1.44 -3.57 2.40
CA ASN A 168 2.80 -4.05 2.16
C ASN A 168 2.83 -5.05 1.00
N LEU A 169 3.51 -4.68 -0.08
CA LEU A 169 3.68 -5.46 -1.31
C LEU A 169 5.16 -5.70 -1.64
N ASN A 170 6.04 -5.64 -0.63
CA ASN A 170 7.46 -5.85 -0.85
C ASN A 170 7.75 -7.25 -1.39
N ASP A 171 8.77 -7.38 -2.23
CA ASP A 171 9.25 -8.67 -2.75
C ASP A 171 8.22 -9.45 -3.58
N CYS A 172 7.18 -8.77 -4.10
CA CYS A 172 6.24 -9.35 -5.06
C CYS A 172 6.83 -9.31 -6.48
N ALA A 173 7.46 -10.41 -6.91
CA ALA A 173 8.20 -10.47 -8.17
C ALA A 173 7.33 -10.19 -9.42
N ASN A 174 6.06 -10.56 -9.37
CA ASN A 174 5.11 -10.45 -10.48
C ASN A 174 4.24 -9.18 -10.43
N LEU A 175 4.39 -8.33 -9.39
CA LEU A 175 3.55 -7.15 -9.21
C LEU A 175 3.76 -6.16 -10.35
N THR A 176 2.73 -5.91 -11.15
CA THR A 176 2.74 -4.94 -12.26
C THR A 176 1.99 -3.67 -11.92
N ALA A 177 0.89 -3.75 -11.15
CA ALA A 177 -0.01 -2.64 -10.94
C ALA A 177 -0.55 -2.54 -9.51
N VAL A 178 -0.61 -1.33 -8.98
CA VAL A 178 -1.30 -1.01 -7.72
C VAL A 178 -2.28 0.12 -7.98
N ALA A 179 -3.55 -0.10 -7.66
CA ALA A 179 -4.63 0.87 -7.68
C ALA A 179 -5.34 0.84 -6.31
N PHE A 180 -4.70 1.40 -5.29
CA PHE A 180 -5.20 1.41 -3.91
C PHE A 180 -5.53 2.85 -3.52
N THR A 181 -6.74 3.27 -3.90
CA THR A 181 -7.22 4.64 -3.73
C THR A 181 -8.41 4.71 -2.79
N ASP A 182 -8.71 5.91 -2.31
CA ASP A 182 -9.88 6.19 -1.47
C ASP A 182 -9.89 5.40 -0.14
N GLN A 183 -8.70 5.10 0.41
CA GLN A 183 -8.52 4.38 1.66
C GLN A 183 -8.15 5.36 2.78
N ALA A 184 -9.18 5.92 3.43
CA ALA A 184 -9.03 7.02 4.40
C ALA A 184 -8.22 6.64 5.66
N PHE A 185 -8.06 5.35 5.95
CA PHE A 185 -7.35 4.85 7.12
C PHE A 185 -5.95 4.33 6.79
N CYS A 186 -5.61 4.21 5.51
CA CYS A 186 -4.33 3.65 5.09
C CYS A 186 -3.23 4.71 5.18
N ARG A 187 -2.26 4.49 6.08
CA ARG A 187 -1.19 5.43 6.40
C ARG A 187 0.16 5.03 5.83
N GLU A 188 0.35 3.76 5.49
CA GLU A 188 1.61 3.27 4.96
C GLU A 188 1.39 2.44 3.69
N PHE A 189 2.21 2.69 2.68
CA PHE A 189 2.28 1.88 1.46
C PHE A 189 3.73 1.57 1.12
N SER A 190 4.05 0.28 0.99
CA SER A 190 5.37 -0.21 0.57
C SER A 190 5.28 -1.17 -0.60
N ALA A 191 6.11 -0.97 -1.62
CA ALA A 191 6.29 -1.90 -2.75
C ALA A 191 7.75 -1.84 -3.25
N LEU A 192 8.64 -2.44 -2.46
CA LEU A 192 10.08 -2.55 -2.73
C LEU A 192 10.40 -3.89 -3.38
N ASN A 193 11.46 -3.93 -4.18
CA ASN A 193 11.92 -5.15 -4.86
C ASN A 193 10.85 -5.80 -5.76
N CYS A 194 10.01 -4.97 -6.41
CA CYS A 194 8.97 -5.40 -7.34
C CYS A 194 9.40 -5.09 -8.79
N PRO A 195 10.19 -5.95 -9.46
CA PRO A 195 10.85 -5.63 -10.73
C PRO A 195 9.90 -5.41 -11.90
N GLN A 196 8.61 -5.73 -11.76
CA GLN A 196 7.60 -5.52 -12.82
C GLN A 196 6.66 -4.33 -12.55
N LEU A 197 6.80 -3.62 -11.42
CA LEU A 197 5.86 -2.58 -10.99
C LEU A 197 5.93 -1.37 -11.93
N ASN A 198 4.95 -1.25 -12.83
CA ASN A 198 4.94 -0.22 -13.86
C ASN A 198 3.78 0.77 -13.71
N SER A 199 2.75 0.47 -12.92
CA SER A 199 1.55 1.30 -12.74
C SER A 199 1.23 1.47 -11.27
N ILE A 200 1.11 2.71 -10.81
CA ILE A 200 0.74 3.03 -9.42
C ILE A 200 -0.37 4.08 -9.47
N ASP A 201 -1.43 3.85 -8.71
CA ASP A 201 -2.41 4.86 -8.31
C ASP A 201 -2.71 4.64 -6.82
N ALA A 202 -2.01 5.41 -5.99
CA ALA A 202 -2.09 5.42 -4.54
C ALA A 202 -2.45 6.84 -4.08
N ARG A 203 -3.55 7.36 -4.62
CA ARG A 203 -4.09 8.70 -4.31
C ARG A 203 -5.32 8.62 -3.43
N ARG A 204 -5.67 9.77 -2.84
CA ARG A 204 -6.90 9.94 -2.04
C ARG A 204 -6.94 9.01 -0.81
N CYS A 205 -5.78 8.75 -0.21
CA CYS A 205 -5.61 8.02 1.04
C CYS A 205 -4.95 8.93 2.10
N ASP A 206 -4.92 8.51 3.36
CA ASP A 206 -4.23 9.22 4.46
C ASP A 206 -2.76 8.79 4.59
N TYR A 207 -2.09 8.48 3.46
CA TYR A 207 -0.71 7.99 3.53
C TYR A 207 0.20 9.02 4.19
N ARG A 208 0.85 8.57 5.26
CA ARG A 208 1.93 9.26 5.95
C ARG A 208 3.28 8.87 5.39
N ARG A 209 3.37 7.70 4.76
CA ARG A 209 4.57 7.22 4.08
C ARG A 209 4.23 6.35 2.87
N ILE A 210 4.92 6.61 1.76
CA ILE A 210 4.94 5.76 0.57
C ILE A 210 6.40 5.43 0.27
N ASN A 211 6.73 4.16 0.16
CA ASN A 211 8.07 3.70 -0.20
C ASN A 211 7.99 2.65 -1.31
N VAL A 212 8.36 3.04 -2.53
CA VAL A 212 8.19 2.18 -3.71
C VAL A 212 9.43 2.19 -4.58
N GLN A 213 9.67 1.10 -5.29
CA GLN A 213 10.68 1.06 -6.34
C GLN A 213 10.03 0.63 -7.66
N PRO A 214 9.66 1.59 -8.53
CA PRO A 214 9.15 1.28 -9.86
C PRO A 214 10.15 0.48 -10.70
N LYS A 215 9.64 -0.31 -11.66
CA LYS A 215 10.39 -1.22 -12.55
C LYS A 215 11.67 -0.61 -13.15
N ASP A 216 11.61 0.64 -13.60
CA ASP A 216 12.72 1.30 -14.29
C ASP A 216 13.63 2.12 -13.37
N TYR A 217 13.38 2.12 -12.06
CA TYR A 217 14.11 2.93 -11.10
C TYR A 217 15.20 2.11 -10.41
N SER A 218 16.43 2.63 -10.43
CA SER A 218 17.58 1.99 -9.79
C SER A 218 17.59 2.16 -8.27
N SER A 219 16.82 3.12 -7.76
CA SER A 219 16.70 3.47 -6.34
C SER A 219 15.24 3.74 -5.98
N SER A 220 14.85 3.42 -4.75
CA SER A 220 13.48 3.62 -4.28
C SER A 220 13.11 5.11 -4.19
N VAL A 221 11.82 5.36 -4.29
CA VAL A 221 11.18 6.65 -4.03
C VAL A 221 10.58 6.58 -2.65
N GLU A 222 10.93 7.54 -1.79
CA GLU A 222 10.38 7.66 -0.45
C GLU A 222 9.66 9.01 -0.31
N LEU A 223 8.36 8.94 -0.04
CA LEU A 223 7.51 10.10 0.21
C LEU A 223 6.93 10.00 1.60
N TYR A 224 6.85 11.12 2.31
CA TYR A 224 6.22 11.16 3.62
C TYR A 224 5.56 12.50 3.89
N SER A 225 4.55 12.52 4.75
CA SER A 225 3.88 13.74 5.19
C SER A 225 4.42 14.20 6.54
N VAL A 226 4.57 15.51 6.72
CA VAL A 226 4.79 16.15 8.03
C VAL A 226 3.65 17.13 8.28
N GLY A 227 3.05 17.08 9.45
CA GLY A 227 1.80 17.80 9.71
C GLY A 227 0.58 17.05 9.17
N ASN A 228 -0.56 17.75 9.14
CA ASN A 228 -1.89 17.12 9.12
C ASN A 228 -2.37 16.66 7.72
N GLY A 229 -1.55 16.83 6.68
CA GLY A 229 -1.85 16.36 5.34
C GLY A 229 -1.30 14.97 5.03
N SER A 230 -1.58 14.47 3.83
CA SER A 230 -1.13 13.18 3.32
C SER A 230 -0.36 13.33 2.01
N VAL A 231 0.33 12.24 1.64
CA VAL A 231 1.00 12.10 0.35
C VAL A 231 0.27 11.07 -0.51
N GLY A 232 0.29 11.26 -1.82
CA GLY A 232 -0.15 10.29 -2.80
C GLY A 232 0.90 10.10 -3.87
N LEU A 233 0.84 8.97 -4.58
CA LEU A 233 1.71 8.70 -5.71
C LEU A 233 0.88 8.08 -6.83
N TYR A 234 1.02 8.60 -8.04
CA TYR A 234 0.40 8.00 -9.22
C TYR A 234 1.28 8.15 -10.45
N GLY A 235 1.10 7.24 -11.40
CA GLY A 235 1.85 7.27 -12.63
C GLY A 235 2.00 5.92 -13.28
N ARG A 236 2.60 5.93 -14.46
CA ARG A 236 2.85 4.74 -15.25
C ARG A 236 4.09 4.90 -16.12
N ASP A 237 4.73 3.80 -16.45
CA ASP A 237 5.77 3.72 -17.50
C ASP A 237 6.91 4.74 -17.26
N GLY A 238 7.42 4.77 -16.02
CA GLY A 238 8.53 5.65 -15.63
C GLY A 238 8.16 7.11 -15.36
N SER A 239 6.91 7.52 -15.63
CA SER A 239 6.40 8.86 -15.35
C SER A 239 5.50 8.84 -14.12
N TYR A 240 6.01 9.30 -12.98
CA TYR A 240 5.29 9.35 -11.72
C TYR A 240 5.21 10.76 -11.16
N THR A 241 4.08 11.03 -10.50
CA THR A 241 3.76 12.30 -9.86
C THR A 241 3.33 12.03 -8.43
N ALA A 242 3.95 12.70 -7.48
CA ALA A 242 3.48 12.77 -6.12
C ALA A 242 2.48 13.91 -5.94
N GLU A 243 1.52 13.71 -5.05
CA GLU A 243 0.46 14.64 -4.73
C GLU A 243 0.45 14.89 -3.22
N ALA A 244 0.50 16.15 -2.80
CA ALA A 244 0.29 16.55 -1.42
C ALA A 244 -1.18 16.95 -1.23
N SER A 245 -1.87 16.35 -0.26
CA SER A 245 -3.27 16.62 0.04
C SER A 245 -3.46 17.05 1.49
N GLY A 246 -4.08 18.20 1.70
CA GLY A 246 -4.30 18.74 3.05
C GLY A 246 -4.27 20.26 3.07
N ALA A 247 -4.83 20.85 4.13
CA ALA A 247 -4.75 22.30 4.34
C ALA A 247 -3.37 22.69 4.87
N GLY A 248 -2.87 23.88 4.50
CA GLY A 248 -1.61 24.40 5.03
C GLY A 248 -0.35 23.84 4.38
N PHE A 249 -0.44 23.27 3.18
CA PHE A 249 0.73 22.80 2.43
C PHE A 249 1.75 23.94 2.23
N VAL A 250 2.95 23.75 2.75
CA VAL A 250 4.08 24.68 2.67
C VAL A 250 4.92 24.38 1.42
N GLY A 251 5.23 23.11 1.20
CA GLY A 251 6.08 22.67 0.09
C GLY A 251 6.57 21.24 0.23
N TRP A 252 7.21 20.77 -0.84
CA TRP A 252 7.99 19.54 -0.89
C TRP A 252 9.44 19.83 -0.49
N PHE A 253 9.97 19.08 0.46
CA PHE A 253 11.34 19.23 0.95
C PHE A 253 12.14 17.95 0.71
N SER A 254 13.32 18.08 0.13
CA SER A 254 14.26 16.97 -0.06
C SER A 254 15.66 17.43 0.34
N ASN A 255 16.36 16.62 1.14
CA ASN A 255 17.69 16.97 1.65
C ASN A 255 17.75 18.34 2.36
N GLY A 256 16.69 18.72 3.09
CA GLY A 256 16.60 20.01 3.78
C GLY A 256 16.27 21.22 2.89
N LEU A 257 16.04 21.01 1.59
CA LEU A 257 15.76 22.09 0.65
C LEU A 257 14.34 21.97 0.10
N CYS A 258 13.64 23.10 -0.02
CA CYS A 258 12.37 23.16 -0.71
C CYS A 258 12.61 22.91 -2.21
N VAL A 259 12.05 21.82 -2.74
CA VAL A 259 12.17 21.43 -4.15
C VAL A 259 10.96 21.84 -4.99
N SER A 260 9.81 22.08 -4.36
CA SER A 260 8.60 22.56 -5.03
C SER A 260 7.60 23.14 -4.02
N THR A 261 6.93 24.23 -4.38
CA THR A 261 5.73 24.74 -3.68
C THR A 261 4.44 24.37 -4.41
N ASN A 262 4.53 23.64 -5.52
CA ASN A 262 3.38 23.04 -6.18
C ASN A 262 3.03 21.73 -5.44
N PRO A 263 1.76 21.50 -5.04
CA PRO A 263 1.34 20.25 -4.41
C PRO A 263 1.56 19.02 -5.30
N LEU A 264 1.69 19.20 -6.61
CA LEU A 264 2.11 18.16 -7.54
C LEU A 264 3.63 18.23 -7.80
N LEU A 265 4.32 17.13 -7.55
CA LEU A 265 5.76 16.98 -7.75
C LEU A 265 6.04 15.83 -8.73
N ASN A 266 6.72 16.13 -9.84
CA ASN A 266 7.24 15.09 -10.72
C ASN A 266 8.35 14.33 -10.00
N ILE A 267 8.26 13.01 -9.98
CA ILE A 267 9.17 12.14 -9.25
C ILE A 267 10.36 11.76 -10.11
N ALA A 268 11.54 11.79 -9.49
CA ALA A 268 12.78 11.25 -10.03
C ALA A 268 13.19 10.01 -9.21
N GLU A 269 13.95 9.11 -9.82
CA GLU A 269 14.49 7.94 -9.10
C GLU A 269 15.34 8.36 -7.89
N GLY A 270 15.26 7.59 -6.80
CA GLY A 270 16.05 7.85 -5.59
C GLY A 270 15.61 9.06 -4.77
N ILE A 271 14.53 9.75 -5.13
CA ILE A 271 14.07 10.91 -4.36
C ILE A 271 13.53 10.48 -3.00
N ARG A 272 13.97 11.19 -1.96
CA ARG A 272 13.34 11.20 -0.65
C ARG A 272 12.76 12.58 -0.40
N ALA A 273 11.44 12.70 -0.30
CA ALA A 273 10.77 13.99 -0.18
C ALA A 273 9.67 14.00 0.89
N ALA A 274 9.63 15.08 1.68
CA ALA A 274 8.59 15.37 2.65
C ALA A 274 7.58 16.35 2.05
N ALA A 275 6.28 16.05 2.09
CA ALA A 275 5.24 17.07 1.96
C ALA A 275 5.00 17.67 3.34
N CYS A 276 5.30 18.95 3.52
CA CYS A 276 5.16 19.61 4.81
C CYS A 276 3.91 20.49 4.86
N PHE A 277 3.10 20.28 5.89
CA PHE A 277 1.89 21.04 6.24
C PHE A 277 2.05 21.78 7.58
N ALA A 278 3.17 21.51 8.27
CA ALA A 278 3.61 22.14 9.49
C ALA A 278 5.16 22.21 9.48
N GLY A 279 5.75 22.99 10.37
CA GLY A 279 7.18 23.17 10.54
C GLY A 279 7.73 24.51 10.06
N ASP A 280 6.95 25.35 9.36
CA ASP A 280 7.30 26.74 9.02
C ASP A 280 6.56 27.67 10.00
N VAL A 281 7.13 27.86 11.20
CA VAL A 281 6.46 28.56 12.30
C VAL A 281 6.72 30.06 12.28
N ASN A 282 7.75 30.50 11.57
CA ASN A 282 8.04 31.92 11.38
C ASN A 282 7.39 32.50 10.11
N GLY A 283 6.86 31.65 9.21
CA GLY A 283 6.15 32.04 7.99
C GLY A 283 7.05 32.59 6.90
N ASP A 284 8.34 32.24 6.90
CA ASP A 284 9.31 32.72 5.90
C ASP A 284 9.34 31.86 4.62
N GLY A 285 8.56 30.77 4.59
CA GLY A 285 8.44 29.85 3.46
C GLY A 285 9.53 28.79 3.39
N ALA A 286 10.38 28.67 4.42
CA ALA A 286 11.48 27.72 4.45
C ALA A 286 11.58 27.00 5.81
N ILE A 287 11.31 25.70 5.82
CA ILE A 287 11.50 24.87 7.02
C ILE A 287 12.99 24.66 7.29
N ASN A 288 13.50 25.26 8.37
CA ASN A 288 14.91 25.18 8.74
C ASN A 288 15.12 25.03 10.26
N ILE A 289 16.39 25.05 10.71
CA ILE A 289 16.70 24.87 12.13
C ILE A 289 16.15 25.99 13.02
N THR A 290 15.89 27.18 12.45
CA THR A 290 15.28 28.30 13.16
C THR A 290 13.86 27.95 13.61
N ASP A 291 13.07 27.32 12.75
CA ASP A 291 11.72 26.86 13.08
C ASP A 291 11.73 25.82 14.18
N SER A 292 12.62 24.83 14.04
CA SER A 292 12.83 23.80 15.07
C SER A 292 13.18 24.42 16.44
N LEU A 293 14.04 25.44 16.46
CA LEU A 293 14.39 26.15 17.69
C LEU A 293 13.22 26.95 18.27
N LEU A 294 12.38 27.55 17.43
CA LEU A 294 11.16 28.25 17.88
C LEU A 294 10.18 27.25 18.51
N ILE A 295 9.95 26.10 17.86
CA ILE A 295 9.09 25.03 18.39
C ILE A 295 9.66 24.50 19.72
N MET A 296 10.97 24.24 19.80
CA MET A 296 11.63 23.79 21.03
C MET A 296 11.47 24.81 22.17
N ARG A 297 11.60 26.11 21.89
CA ARG A 297 11.40 27.16 22.90
C ARG A 297 9.95 27.24 23.37
N CYS A 298 8.98 27.09 22.46
CA CYS A 298 7.56 26.99 22.79
C CYS A 298 7.29 25.77 23.70
N ALA A 299 7.78 24.59 23.32
CA ALA A 299 7.62 23.34 24.07
C ALA A 299 8.26 23.38 25.48
N LEU A 300 9.32 24.19 25.66
CA LEU A 300 9.98 24.41 26.94
C LEU A 300 9.39 25.59 27.75
N GLU A 301 8.32 26.23 27.26
CA GLU A 301 7.67 27.39 27.88
C GLU A 301 8.62 28.59 28.11
N ILE A 302 9.66 28.72 27.27
CA ILE A 302 10.64 29.82 27.28
C ILE A 302 10.57 30.71 26.02
N GLY A 303 9.64 30.41 25.13
CA GLY A 303 9.35 31.12 23.89
C GLY A 303 7.91 31.63 23.84
N ASP A 304 7.58 32.26 22.72
CA ASP A 304 6.20 32.66 22.43
C ASP A 304 5.34 31.43 22.10
N GLU A 305 4.04 31.55 22.34
CA GLU A 305 3.06 30.54 21.92
C GLU A 305 2.99 30.49 20.39
N LEU A 306 3.10 29.29 19.81
CA LEU A 306 3.07 29.08 18.37
C LEU A 306 1.70 28.56 17.91
N PRO A 307 1.25 28.91 16.70
CA PRO A 307 0.03 28.35 16.14
C PRO A 307 0.14 26.82 16.02
N LEU A 308 -0.81 26.10 16.61
CA LEU A 308 -0.81 24.62 16.59
C LEU A 308 -0.66 24.06 15.17
N ALA A 309 -1.43 24.59 14.21
CA ALA A 309 -1.37 24.11 12.83
C ALA A 309 0.01 24.27 12.15
N ALA A 310 0.84 25.22 12.60
CA ALA A 310 2.17 25.42 12.07
C ALA A 310 3.23 24.65 12.86
N ALA A 311 2.98 24.35 14.13
CA ALA A 311 3.97 23.78 15.05
C ALA A 311 3.75 22.30 15.40
N ASP A 312 2.55 21.74 15.20
CA ASP A 312 2.19 20.33 15.40
C ASP A 312 2.61 19.49 14.18
N ALA A 313 3.90 19.22 14.09
CA ALA A 313 4.52 18.51 12.99
C ALA A 313 4.22 17.01 13.04
N ASP A 314 4.09 16.43 14.24
CA ASP A 314 3.80 14.99 14.40
C ASP A 314 2.29 14.65 14.41
N CYS A 315 1.43 15.67 14.43
CA CYS A 315 -0.04 15.57 14.42
C CYS A 315 -0.63 14.85 15.62
N ASN A 316 -0.01 15.00 16.79
CA ASN A 316 -0.54 14.48 18.03
C ASN A 316 -1.55 15.43 18.70
N GLY A 317 -1.73 16.65 18.17
CA GLY A 317 -2.65 17.66 18.69
C GLY A 317 -2.06 18.59 19.75
N ALA A 318 -0.74 18.58 19.97
CA ALA A 318 -0.04 19.43 20.93
C ALA A 318 1.36 19.83 20.41
N VAL A 319 1.81 21.03 20.76
CA VAL A 319 3.17 21.49 20.44
C VAL A 319 4.15 20.99 21.49
N GLY A 320 5.09 20.13 21.07
CA GLY A 320 6.08 19.52 21.95
C GLY A 320 7.49 19.38 21.35
N ILE A 321 8.39 18.78 22.13
CA ILE A 321 9.75 18.45 21.69
C ILE A 321 9.77 17.50 20.47
N PRO A 322 8.86 16.51 20.34
CA PRO A 322 8.76 15.68 19.14
C PRO A 322 8.60 16.50 17.85
N ASP A 323 7.80 17.57 17.87
CA ASP A 323 7.60 18.43 16.71
C ASP A 323 8.86 19.18 16.30
N ALA A 324 9.59 19.70 17.30
CA ALA A 324 10.86 20.36 17.07
C ALA A 324 11.88 19.40 16.44
N LEU A 325 11.90 18.14 16.91
CA LEU A 325 12.79 17.12 16.38
C LEU A 325 12.41 16.71 14.95
N LEU A 326 11.11 16.56 14.66
CA LEU A 326 10.64 16.24 13.32
C LEU A 326 10.96 17.38 12.34
N THR A 327 10.75 18.63 12.75
CA THR A 327 11.12 19.82 11.99
C THR A 327 12.64 19.87 11.73
N ALA A 328 13.47 19.54 12.72
CA ALA A 328 14.92 19.45 12.54
C ALA A 328 15.33 18.36 11.54
N ARG A 329 14.65 17.20 11.56
CA ARG A 329 14.89 16.11 10.61
C ARG A 329 14.59 16.53 9.18
N VAL A 330 13.46 17.19 8.96
CA VAL A 330 13.12 17.80 7.66
C VAL A 330 14.21 18.76 7.22
N ALA A 331 14.61 19.70 8.09
CA ALA A 331 15.65 20.69 7.80
C ALA A 331 17.03 20.07 7.49
N MET A 332 17.33 18.89 8.04
CA MET A 332 18.56 18.14 7.78
C MET A 332 18.42 17.14 6.62
N GLY A 333 17.20 16.90 6.12
CA GLY A 333 16.94 15.94 5.06
C GLY A 333 17.00 14.47 5.48
N ILE A 334 16.68 14.15 6.74
CA ILE A 334 16.80 12.79 7.31
C ILE A 334 15.50 12.25 7.88
#